data_AF-A0A016WYA6-F1
#
_entry.id   AF-A0A016WYA6-F1
#
_cell.length_a   1.000
_cell.length_b   1.000
_cell.length_c   1.000
_cell.angle_alpha   90.00
_cell.angle_beta   90.00
_cell.angle_gamma   90.00
#
_symmetry.space_group_name_H-M   'P 1'
#
loop_
_entity.id
_entity.type
_entity.pdbx_description
1 polymer ?
#
loop_
_entity_poly.entity_id
_entity_poly.type
_entity_poly.pdbx_seq_one_letter_code
_entity_poly.pdbx_strand_id
1 'polypeptide(L)'
;MPISDELVKRLQKELRKKLEIVTSSPGRPSEKTIQERIKFFGDRCHEWTATVRHARYEYVGLTQDRKFLLNQRGGALHFSVKLLQLHDKHLQQQKDLLAAVELFILAHDWYEVLVVAGKVDELSRLAFLQSIGGETAYEPLEPGDPNYPQPTAVIRTYQRRDILTMARSQKTLFDTILKEEKEAVDKAMAESESQCTFEETVMRQIQHDLDELKDEVWRQAEVLKERMETLERFQSNTTLRILESINQKHSATLPKIEEVAESRSTSREEISYSYNDHFGRRYEEKREERAQRNQSSMSKHQLEELLHE
;
A
#
# COMPACT_ATOMS: atom_id res chain seq x y z
N MET A 1 14.45 63.37 45.53
CA MET A 1 13.34 64.03 46.23
C MET A 1 12.76 63.05 47.24
N PRO A 2 12.66 63.40 48.54
CA PRO A 2 12.05 62.52 49.53
C PRO A 2 10.55 62.40 49.26
N ILE A 3 10.02 61.19 49.37
CA ILE A 3 8.57 60.94 49.30
C ILE A 3 7.94 61.64 50.50
N SER A 4 6.98 62.54 50.26
CA SER A 4 6.22 63.21 51.34
C SER A 4 5.52 62.18 52.23
N ASP A 5 5.61 62.32 53.55
CA ASP A 5 4.95 61.46 54.54
C ASP A 5 3.43 61.35 54.30
N GLU A 6 2.83 62.37 53.71
CA GLU A 6 1.42 62.39 53.34
C GLU A 6 1.12 61.42 52.18
N LEU A 7 2.03 61.33 51.20
CA LEU A 7 1.93 60.36 50.11
C LEU A 7 2.07 58.93 50.63
N VAL A 8 2.99 58.68 51.58
CA VAL A 8 3.14 57.35 52.21
C VAL A 8 1.86 56.94 52.94
N LYS A 9 1.29 57.83 53.76
CA LYS A 9 0.03 57.56 54.50
C LYS A 9 -1.14 57.30 53.54
N ARG A 10 -1.25 58.08 52.46
CA ARG A 10 -2.28 57.89 51.44
C ARG A 10 -2.13 56.54 50.73
N LEU A 11 -0.92 56.19 50.33
CA LEU A 11 -0.62 54.89 49.70
C LEU A 11 -0.94 53.72 50.62
N GLN A 12 -0.53 53.79 51.89
CA GLN A 12 -0.85 52.75 52.88
C GLN A 12 -2.37 52.58 53.07
N LYS A 13 -3.11 53.69 53.13
CA LYS A 13 -4.58 53.66 53.25
C LYS A 13 -5.23 53.01 52.02
N GLU A 14 -4.79 53.38 50.82
CA GLU A 14 -5.28 52.76 49.58
C GLU A 14 -4.90 51.28 49.48
N LEU A 15 -3.69 50.90 49.91
CA LEU A 15 -3.25 49.50 49.90
C LEU A 15 -4.12 48.65 50.84
N ARG A 16 -4.40 49.14 52.06
CA ARG A 16 -5.30 48.46 53.01
C ARG A 16 -6.70 48.31 52.45
N LYS A 17 -7.25 49.38 51.87
CA LYS A 17 -8.60 49.36 51.26
C LYS A 17 -8.68 48.34 50.13
N LYS A 18 -7.68 48.30 49.24
CA LYS A 18 -7.63 47.32 48.14
C LYS A 18 -7.52 45.89 48.67
N LEU A 19 -6.71 45.68 49.70
CA LEU A 19 -6.55 44.38 50.33
C LEU A 19 -7.85 43.93 51.03
N GLU A 20 -8.58 44.84 51.67
CA GLU A 20 -9.89 44.57 52.26
C GLU A 20 -10.92 44.15 51.20
N ILE A 21 -10.92 44.81 50.03
CA ILE A 21 -11.76 44.43 48.88
C ILE A 21 -11.41 43.03 48.37
N VAL A 22 -10.12 42.76 48.14
CA VAL A 22 -9.66 41.45 47.64
C VAL A 22 -9.97 40.33 48.65
N THR A 23 -9.81 40.61 49.94
CA THR A 23 -10.01 39.61 51.00
C THR A 23 -11.47 39.33 51.32
N SER A 24 -12.37 40.26 50.99
CA SER A 24 -13.83 40.13 51.16
C SER A 24 -14.54 39.61 49.92
N SER A 25 -13.80 39.35 48.82
CA SER A 25 -14.39 38.85 47.58
C SER A 25 -14.90 37.41 47.73
N PRO A 26 -16.11 37.09 47.24
CA PRO A 26 -16.72 35.76 47.37
C PRO A 26 -15.98 34.65 46.59
N GLY A 27 -15.06 35.00 45.68
CA GLY A 27 -14.22 34.05 44.94
C GLY A 27 -12.83 33.79 45.55
N ARG A 28 -12.57 34.30 46.76
CA ARG A 28 -11.26 34.19 47.39
C ARG A 28 -10.91 32.74 47.75
N PRO A 29 -9.71 32.24 47.39
CA PRO A 29 -9.28 30.91 47.81
C PRO A 29 -8.92 30.89 49.31
N SER A 30 -9.23 29.77 49.96
CA SER A 30 -8.82 29.50 51.34
C SER A 30 -7.32 29.19 51.42
N GLU A 31 -6.71 29.30 52.61
CA GLU A 31 -5.31 28.88 52.82
C GLU A 31 -5.08 27.44 52.36
N LYS A 32 -5.96 26.51 52.76
CA LYS A 32 -5.89 25.11 52.38
C LYS A 32 -5.91 24.93 50.85
N THR A 33 -6.81 25.63 50.16
CA THR A 33 -6.89 25.60 48.69
C THR A 33 -5.62 26.14 48.04
N ILE A 34 -5.00 27.17 48.61
CA ILE A 34 -3.73 27.72 48.10
C ILE A 34 -2.59 26.72 48.31
N GLN A 35 -2.48 26.14 49.51
CA GLN A 35 -1.48 25.12 49.82
C GLN A 35 -1.58 23.91 48.88
N GLU A 36 -2.80 23.40 48.66
CA GLU A 36 -3.06 22.32 47.70
C GLU A 36 -2.63 22.69 46.28
N ARG A 37 -2.92 23.92 45.83
CA ARG A 37 -2.49 24.42 44.51
C ARG A 37 -0.99 24.57 44.39
N ILE A 38 -0.31 25.11 45.41
CA ILE A 38 1.16 25.24 45.41
C ILE A 38 1.82 23.87 45.29
N LYS A 39 1.35 22.88 46.06
CA LYS A 39 1.87 21.51 45.97
C LYS A 39 1.60 20.92 44.58
N PHE A 40 0.34 20.93 44.14
CA PHE A 40 -0.05 20.34 42.86
C PHE A 40 0.66 20.96 41.65
N PHE A 41 0.66 22.29 41.52
CA PHE A 41 1.33 22.95 40.40
C PHE A 41 2.85 22.97 40.56
N GLY A 42 3.36 22.97 41.79
CA GLY A 42 4.79 22.83 42.07
C GLY A 42 5.31 21.47 41.62
N ASP A 43 4.59 20.38 41.92
CA ASP A 43 4.91 19.03 41.46
C ASP A 43 4.94 18.96 39.94
N ARG A 44 3.93 19.56 39.28
CA ARG A 44 3.93 19.67 37.81
C ARG A 44 5.07 20.49 37.24
N CYS A 45 5.56 21.50 37.96
CA CYS A 45 6.74 22.24 37.52
C CYS A 45 8.00 21.34 37.54
N HIS A 46 8.10 20.36 38.42
CA HIS A 46 9.24 19.43 38.42
C HIS A 46 9.19 18.45 37.24
N GLU A 47 8.04 18.29 36.57
CA GLU A 47 7.90 17.47 35.35
C GLU A 47 8.60 18.07 34.12
N TRP A 48 9.01 19.35 34.17
CA TRP A 48 9.71 20.01 33.05
C TRP A 48 10.93 19.22 32.58
N THR A 49 11.78 18.81 33.51
CA THR A 49 13.05 18.13 33.18
C THR A 49 12.80 16.81 32.46
N ALA A 50 11.91 15.97 32.99
CA ALA A 50 11.57 14.69 32.40
C ALA A 50 10.88 14.86 31.03
N THR A 51 9.97 15.83 30.92
CA THR A 51 9.22 16.08 29.67
C THR A 51 10.13 16.57 28.56
N VAL A 52 11.00 17.56 28.82
CA VAL A 52 11.98 18.07 27.84
C VAL A 52 12.88 16.94 27.34
N ARG A 53 13.35 16.10 28.26
CA ARG A 53 14.23 14.99 27.91
C ARG A 53 13.49 13.91 27.11
N HIS A 54 12.27 13.56 27.50
CA HIS A 54 11.45 12.62 26.75
C HIS A 54 11.16 13.13 25.33
N ALA A 55 10.81 14.41 25.19
CA ALA A 55 10.61 15.04 23.89
C ALA A 55 11.88 14.94 23.01
N ARG A 56 13.06 15.14 23.61
CA ARG A 56 14.34 14.94 22.91
C ARG A 56 14.51 13.51 22.42
N TYR A 57 14.19 12.51 23.22
CA TYR A 57 14.31 11.11 22.82
C TYR A 57 13.31 10.73 21.75
N GLU A 58 12.06 11.19 21.83
CA GLU A 58 11.06 10.93 20.79
C GLU A 58 11.50 11.53 19.45
N TYR A 59 12.03 12.77 19.45
CA TYR A 59 12.56 13.41 18.26
C TYR A 59 13.78 12.69 17.68
N VAL A 60 14.76 12.34 18.53
CA VAL A 60 15.96 11.61 18.09
C VAL A 60 15.60 10.21 17.58
N GLY A 61 14.70 9.49 18.24
CA GLY A 61 14.23 8.18 17.79
C GLY A 61 13.57 8.27 16.41
N LEU A 62 12.66 9.23 16.23
CA LEU A 62 11.98 9.43 14.95
C LEU A 62 12.96 9.78 13.81
N THR A 63 13.97 10.60 14.10
CA THR A 63 14.98 10.98 13.10
C THR A 63 15.96 9.85 12.77
N GLN A 64 16.29 8.98 13.73
CA GLN A 64 17.08 7.76 13.48
C GLN A 64 16.32 6.76 12.59
N ASP A 65 15.01 6.62 12.81
CA ASP A 65 14.14 5.75 12.04
C ASP A 65 13.81 6.29 10.64
N ARG A 66 14.30 7.47 10.26
CA ARG A 66 14.00 8.12 8.98
C ARG A 66 14.15 7.18 7.78
N LYS A 67 15.28 6.46 7.66
CA LYS A 67 15.51 5.54 6.52
C LYS A 67 14.46 4.42 6.47
N PHE A 68 14.11 3.88 7.63
CA PHE A 68 13.10 2.84 7.74
C PHE A 68 11.72 3.37 7.33
N LEU A 69 11.34 4.56 7.82
CA LEU A 69 10.06 5.19 7.50
C LEU A 69 9.94 5.59 6.02
N LEU A 70 11.01 6.07 5.41
CA LEU A 70 11.04 6.40 3.98
C LEU A 70 10.85 5.18 3.07
N ASN A 71 11.22 3.98 3.54
CA ASN A 71 11.05 2.74 2.79
C ASN A 71 9.66 2.09 2.97
N GLN A 72 8.81 2.64 3.84
CA GLN A 72 7.45 2.15 4.04
C GLN A 72 6.47 2.77 3.05
N ARG A 73 5.26 2.19 2.98
CA ARG A 73 4.17 2.77 2.19
C ARG A 73 3.87 4.19 2.66
N GLY A 74 3.91 5.14 1.73
CA GLY A 74 3.74 6.57 2.00
C GLY A 74 5.05 7.34 2.19
N GLY A 75 6.20 6.66 2.27
CA GLY A 75 7.54 7.24 2.12
C GLY A 75 7.75 8.57 2.86
N ALA A 76 8.18 9.61 2.10
CA ALA A 76 8.45 10.94 2.66
C ALA A 76 7.22 11.61 3.27
N LEU A 77 6.03 11.44 2.69
CA LEU A 77 4.79 11.99 3.25
C LEU A 77 4.46 11.36 4.61
N HIS A 78 4.67 10.05 4.76
CA HIS A 78 4.44 9.40 6.05
C HIS A 78 5.41 9.91 7.12
N PHE A 79 6.68 10.11 6.75
CA PHE A 79 7.68 10.67 7.64
C PHE A 79 7.37 12.13 8.05
N SER A 80 6.97 12.99 7.11
CA SER A 80 6.62 14.38 7.39
C SER A 80 5.40 14.49 8.32
N VAL A 81 4.37 13.67 8.10
CA VAL A 81 3.19 13.63 8.97
C VAL A 81 3.55 13.20 10.40
N LYS A 82 4.43 12.20 10.57
CA LYS A 82 4.89 11.80 11.92
C LYS A 82 5.64 12.91 12.63
N LEU A 83 6.51 13.64 11.92
CA LEU A 83 7.22 14.79 12.48
C LEU A 83 6.25 15.90 12.90
N LEU A 84 5.24 16.18 12.07
CA LEU A 84 4.23 17.20 12.38
C LEU A 84 3.43 16.84 13.63
N GLN A 85 2.98 15.58 13.74
CA GLN A 85 2.26 15.10 14.92
C GLN A 85 3.10 15.17 16.19
N LEU A 86 4.39 14.84 16.08
CA LEU A 86 5.33 14.95 17.19
C LEU A 86 5.50 16.41 17.63
N HIS A 87 5.69 17.31 16.66
CA HIS A 87 5.82 18.75 16.92
C HIS A 87 4.57 19.31 17.63
N ASP A 88 3.37 18.99 17.14
CA ASP A 88 2.12 19.46 17.75
C ASP A 88 1.94 18.93 19.17
N LYS A 89 2.28 17.66 19.41
CA LYS A 89 2.27 17.05 20.74
C LYS A 89 3.20 17.80 21.70
N HIS A 90 4.44 18.04 21.29
CA HIS A 90 5.44 18.72 22.09
C HIS A 90 5.09 20.19 22.35
N LEU A 91 4.52 20.87 21.34
CA LEU A 91 4.03 22.23 21.49
C LEU A 91 2.90 22.30 22.52
N GLN A 92 2.00 21.33 22.54
CA GLN A 92 0.95 21.25 23.56
C GLN A 92 1.51 20.97 24.95
N GLN A 93 2.44 20.02 25.08
CA GLN A 93 3.11 19.73 26.36
C GLN A 93 3.79 20.97 26.95
N GLN A 94 4.49 21.76 26.11
CA GLN A 94 5.12 23.00 26.54
C GLN A 94 4.08 24.00 27.07
N LYS A 95 2.94 24.17 26.38
CA LYS A 95 1.85 25.06 26.82
C LYS A 95 1.29 24.64 28.18
N ASP A 96 1.08 23.34 28.38
CA ASP A 96 0.53 22.80 29.63
C ASP A 96 1.50 23.04 30.80
N LEU A 97 2.80 22.86 30.58
CA LEU A 97 3.84 23.12 31.56
C LEU A 97 3.98 24.62 31.89
N LEU A 98 3.84 25.50 30.89
CA LEU A 98 3.82 26.95 31.11
C LEU A 98 2.60 27.37 31.92
N ALA A 99 1.42 26.84 31.61
CA ALA A 99 0.21 27.08 32.37
C ALA A 99 0.36 26.62 33.83
N ALA A 100 1.01 25.48 34.08
CA ALA A 100 1.31 25.03 35.44
C ALA A 100 2.19 26.03 36.21
N VAL A 101 3.23 26.58 35.56
CA VAL A 101 4.11 27.61 36.16
C VAL A 101 3.33 28.88 36.48
N GLU A 102 2.46 29.34 35.58
CA GLU A 102 1.61 30.51 35.81
C GLU A 102 0.65 30.31 36.99
N LEU A 103 0.02 29.14 37.07
CA LEU A 103 -0.90 28.80 38.16
C LEU A 103 -0.18 28.61 39.50
N PHE A 104 1.05 28.09 39.47
CA PHE A 104 1.93 28.02 40.64
C PHE A 104 2.28 29.41 41.16
N ILE A 105 2.68 30.32 40.27
CA ILE A 105 2.98 31.72 40.62
C ILE A 105 1.75 32.40 41.22
N LEU A 106 0.60 32.22 40.60
CA LEU A 106 -0.65 32.79 41.07
C LEU A 106 -1.04 32.27 42.47
N ALA A 107 -0.79 30.99 42.75
CA ALA A 107 -1.02 30.43 44.07
C ALA A 107 -0.09 31.06 45.14
N HIS A 108 1.18 31.30 44.80
CA HIS A 108 2.10 32.04 45.67
C HIS A 108 1.62 33.48 45.92
N ASP A 109 1.19 34.20 44.88
CA ASP A 109 0.68 35.57 45.00
C ASP A 109 -0.56 35.61 45.92
N TRP A 110 -1.48 34.64 45.78
CA TRP A 110 -2.61 34.52 46.70
C TRP A 110 -2.18 34.22 48.14
N TYR A 111 -1.14 33.41 48.34
CA TYR A 111 -0.65 33.13 49.68
C TYR A 111 -0.08 34.39 50.34
N GLU A 112 0.68 35.18 49.59
CA GLU A 112 1.20 36.49 50.02
C GLU A 112 0.08 37.46 50.40
N VAL A 113 -0.99 37.52 49.61
CA VAL A 113 -2.17 38.34 49.94
C VAL A 113 -2.78 37.91 51.27
N LEU A 114 -2.85 36.60 51.57
CA LEU A 114 -3.38 36.13 52.85
C LEU A 114 -2.51 36.53 54.03
N VAL A 115 -1.19 36.51 53.86
CA VAL A 115 -0.24 36.94 54.89
C VAL A 115 -0.38 38.43 55.15
N VAL A 116 -0.35 39.26 54.10
CA VAL A 116 -0.48 40.73 54.25
C VAL A 116 -1.84 41.11 54.85
N ALA A 117 -2.87 40.30 54.61
CA ALA A 117 -4.18 40.46 55.21
C ALA A 117 -4.29 40.05 56.69
N GLY A 118 -3.20 39.53 57.27
CA GLY A 118 -3.19 38.99 58.63
C GLY A 118 -4.09 37.76 58.80
N LYS A 119 -4.37 37.05 57.70
CA LYS A 119 -5.21 35.83 57.71
C LYS A 119 -4.38 34.57 57.86
N VAL A 120 -3.10 34.64 57.49
CA VAL A 120 -2.10 33.59 57.68
C VAL A 120 -0.84 34.25 58.24
N ASP A 121 -0.14 33.53 59.12
CA ASP A 121 1.16 33.95 59.61
C ASP A 121 2.28 33.62 58.60
N GLU A 122 3.23 34.54 58.40
CA GLU A 122 4.32 34.33 57.44
C GLU A 122 5.21 33.13 57.83
N LEU A 123 5.43 32.88 59.13
CA LEU A 123 6.21 31.72 59.57
C LEU A 123 5.47 30.42 59.25
N SER A 124 4.14 30.38 59.39
CA SER A 124 3.32 29.24 58.98
C SER A 124 3.42 28.96 57.48
N ARG A 125 3.37 30.01 56.65
CA ARG A 125 3.58 29.89 55.19
C ARG A 125 4.97 29.33 54.87
N LEU A 126 6.02 29.86 55.49
CA LEU A 126 7.39 29.41 55.24
C LEU A 126 7.61 27.97 55.73
N ALA A 127 7.05 27.61 56.89
CA ALA A 127 7.08 26.26 57.42
C ALA A 127 6.36 25.27 56.50
N PHE A 128 5.23 25.67 55.91
CA PHE A 128 4.54 24.87 54.89
C PHE A 128 5.41 24.65 53.64
N LEU A 129 6.03 25.69 53.09
CA LEU A 129 6.89 25.54 51.92
C LEU A 129 8.11 24.65 52.20
N GLN A 130 8.66 24.74 53.41
CA GLN A 130 9.74 23.85 53.86
C GLN A 130 9.25 22.41 54.06
N SER A 131 8.04 22.21 54.60
CA SER A 131 7.53 20.86 54.85
C SER A 131 7.31 20.09 53.55
N ILE A 132 6.70 20.72 52.54
CA ILE A 132 6.53 20.10 51.22
C ILE A 132 7.86 19.92 50.49
N GLY A 133 8.83 20.82 50.68
CA GLY A 133 10.18 20.66 50.11
C GLY A 133 11.02 19.58 50.79
N GLY A 134 10.68 19.23 52.03
CA GLY A 134 11.29 18.12 52.78
C GLY A 134 10.72 16.75 52.43
N GLU A 135 9.61 16.69 51.67
CA GLU A 135 9.07 15.42 51.17
C GLU A 135 10.05 14.80 50.17
N THR A 136 10.39 13.52 50.38
CA THR A 136 11.25 12.80 49.44
C THR A 136 10.44 12.43 48.20
N ALA A 137 10.79 13.02 47.06
CA ALA A 137 10.29 12.59 45.77
C ALA A 137 11.22 11.53 45.18
N TYR A 138 10.65 10.59 44.44
CA TYR A 138 11.42 9.57 43.71
C TYR A 138 11.25 9.80 42.22
N GLU A 139 12.37 9.96 41.53
CA GLU A 139 12.39 10.13 40.08
C GLU A 139 13.00 8.89 39.43
N PRO A 140 12.39 8.38 38.35
CA PRO A 140 12.92 7.24 37.62
C PRO A 140 14.27 7.61 36.98
N LEU A 141 15.23 6.70 37.09
CA LEU A 141 16.51 6.80 36.39
C LEU A 141 16.40 6.30 34.96
N GLU A 142 17.38 6.66 34.12
CA GLU A 142 17.46 6.22 32.74
C GLU A 142 18.58 5.20 32.48
N PRO A 143 18.47 4.40 31.40
CA PRO A 143 19.56 3.55 30.96
C PRO A 143 20.83 4.38 30.70
N GLY A 144 21.84 4.22 31.56
CA GLY A 144 23.08 4.99 31.52
C GLY A 144 23.37 5.77 32.80
N ASP A 145 22.36 6.00 33.65
CA ASP A 145 22.55 6.62 34.95
C ASP A 145 23.17 5.64 35.97
N PRO A 146 24.02 6.14 36.89
CA PRO A 146 24.49 5.34 38.00
C PRO A 146 23.31 4.82 38.82
N ASN A 147 23.22 3.49 39.02
CA ASN A 147 22.17 2.78 39.75
C ASN A 147 20.83 2.54 39.02
N TYR A 148 20.77 2.72 37.69
CA TYR A 148 19.63 2.24 36.90
C TYR A 148 19.40 0.72 37.13
N PRO A 149 18.15 0.24 37.31
CA PRO A 149 16.87 0.94 37.13
C PRO A 149 16.25 1.51 38.42
N GLN A 150 16.97 1.56 39.55
CA GLN A 150 16.36 1.98 40.80
C GLN A 150 16.06 3.50 40.80
N PRO A 151 14.85 3.93 41.18
CA PRO A 151 14.54 5.36 41.31
C PRO A 151 15.47 6.06 42.29
N THR A 152 15.82 7.31 41.99
CA THR A 152 16.66 8.13 42.87
C THR A 152 15.81 9.10 43.68
N ALA A 153 16.12 9.20 44.97
CA ALA A 153 15.53 10.19 45.85
C ALA A 153 16.03 11.59 45.47
N VAL A 154 15.10 12.49 45.20
CA VAL A 154 15.38 13.90 44.88
C VAL A 154 14.67 14.82 45.86
N ILE A 155 15.34 15.93 46.18
CA ILE A 155 14.81 16.99 47.02
C ILE A 155 14.24 18.05 46.11
N ARG A 156 12.96 18.38 46.30
CA ARG A 156 12.25 19.39 45.52
C ARG A 156 12.20 20.72 46.26
N THR A 157 12.31 21.81 45.51
CA THR A 157 12.07 23.16 46.02
C THR A 157 10.71 23.64 45.55
N TYR A 158 9.99 24.34 46.42
CA TYR A 158 8.73 25.02 46.13
C TYR A 158 8.88 26.54 46.33
N GLN A 159 10.13 27.03 46.31
CA GLN A 159 10.38 28.46 46.29
C GLN A 159 10.07 29.02 44.91
N ARG A 160 9.29 30.11 44.87
CA ARG A 160 8.89 30.79 43.62
C ARG A 160 10.09 31.09 42.73
N ARG A 161 11.19 31.58 43.32
CA ARG A 161 12.41 31.94 42.59
C ARG A 161 13.04 30.73 41.90
N ASP A 162 13.17 29.62 42.61
CA ASP A 162 13.87 28.44 42.09
C ASP A 162 13.08 27.79 40.97
N ILE A 163 11.77 27.63 41.16
CA ILE A 163 10.86 27.10 40.13
C ILE A 163 10.89 27.99 38.88
N LEU A 164 10.89 29.32 39.04
CA LEU A 164 11.00 30.24 37.91
C LEU A 164 12.33 30.11 37.16
N THR A 165 13.44 29.96 37.88
CA THR A 165 14.76 29.76 37.26
C THR A 165 14.82 28.44 36.51
N MET A 166 14.31 27.35 37.10
CA MET A 166 14.20 26.04 36.46
C MET A 166 13.32 26.12 35.21
N ALA A 167 12.11 26.66 35.33
CA ALA A 167 11.15 26.76 34.22
C ALA A 167 11.72 27.58 33.06
N ARG A 168 12.43 28.68 33.32
CA ARG A 168 13.10 29.47 32.27
C ARG A 168 14.17 28.65 31.55
N SER A 169 15.03 27.97 32.30
CA SER A 169 16.08 27.12 31.73
C SER A 169 15.48 26.00 30.87
N GLN A 170 14.48 25.29 31.39
CA GLN A 170 13.84 24.18 30.71
C GLN A 170 13.02 24.65 29.51
N LYS A 171 12.36 25.80 29.59
CA LYS A 171 11.68 26.44 28.45
C LYS A 171 12.64 26.68 27.30
N THR A 172 13.84 27.22 27.56
CA THR A 172 14.84 27.46 26.50
C THR A 172 15.29 26.16 25.83
N LEU A 173 15.47 25.09 26.59
CA LEU A 173 15.78 23.77 26.04
C LEU A 173 14.62 23.24 25.18
N PHE A 174 13.39 23.35 25.67
CA PHE A 174 12.20 22.91 24.93
C PHE A 174 11.99 23.74 23.64
N ASP A 175 12.15 25.06 23.70
CA ASP A 175 12.08 25.95 22.54
C ASP A 175 13.09 25.54 21.45
N THR A 176 14.28 25.08 21.86
CA THR A 176 15.31 24.58 20.94
C THR A 176 14.84 23.31 20.22
N ILE A 177 14.26 22.36 20.96
CA ILE A 177 13.71 21.12 20.39
C ILE A 177 12.58 21.44 19.40
N LEU A 178 11.63 22.30 19.79
CA LEU A 178 10.52 22.69 18.92
C LEU A 178 10.99 23.38 17.64
N LYS A 179 12.08 24.15 17.71
CA LYS A 179 12.69 24.77 16.54
C LYS A 179 13.31 23.72 15.61
N GLU A 180 14.10 22.79 16.15
CA GLU A 180 14.70 21.69 15.38
C GLU A 180 13.63 20.80 14.72
N GLU A 181 12.53 20.53 15.42
CA GLU A 181 11.38 19.80 14.90
C GLU A 181 10.71 20.54 13.76
N LYS A 182 10.44 21.84 13.93
CA LYS A 182 9.84 22.65 12.88
C LYS A 182 10.69 22.68 11.61
N GLU A 183 12.00 22.89 11.77
CA GLU A 183 12.94 22.85 10.64
C GLU A 183 12.95 21.46 9.96
N ALA A 184 12.84 20.38 10.74
CA ALA A 184 12.74 19.03 10.21
C ALA A 184 11.40 18.78 9.48
N VAL A 185 10.28 19.29 10.00
CA VAL A 185 8.96 19.23 9.35
C VAL A 185 9.01 19.96 8.01
N ASP A 186 9.49 21.20 7.99
CA ASP A 186 9.56 22.03 6.77
C ASP A 186 10.43 21.33 5.71
N LYS A 187 11.56 20.76 6.11
CA LYS A 187 12.44 19.99 5.22
C LYS A 187 11.76 18.72 4.70
N ALA A 188 11.10 17.94 5.57
CA ALA A 188 10.45 16.70 5.19
C ALA A 188 9.25 16.96 4.24
N MET A 189 8.52 18.06 4.45
CA MET A 189 7.45 18.49 3.55
C MET A 189 7.99 18.88 2.18
N ALA A 190 9.05 19.69 2.11
CA ALA A 190 9.69 20.06 0.84
C ALA A 190 10.25 18.83 0.10
N GLU A 191 10.85 17.87 0.81
CA GLU A 191 11.31 16.61 0.22
C GLU A 191 10.12 15.78 -0.31
N SER A 192 9.02 15.71 0.43
CA SER A 192 7.80 15.01 0.00
C SER A 192 7.18 15.63 -1.25
N GLU A 193 7.11 16.96 -1.32
CA GLU A 193 6.62 17.68 -2.51
C GLU A 193 7.52 17.41 -3.72
N SER A 194 8.84 17.47 -3.53
CA SER A 194 9.80 17.16 -4.59
C SER A 194 9.65 15.72 -5.09
N GLN A 195 9.49 14.74 -4.18
CA GLN A 195 9.25 13.35 -4.58
C GLN A 195 7.95 13.19 -5.35
N CYS A 196 6.86 13.84 -4.92
CA CYS A 196 5.59 13.81 -5.64
C CYS A 196 5.75 14.33 -7.08
N THR A 197 6.39 15.48 -7.27
CA THR A 197 6.61 16.04 -8.61
C THR A 197 7.50 15.15 -9.50
N PHE A 198 8.48 14.48 -8.90
CA PHE A 198 9.33 13.51 -9.59
C PHE A 198 8.53 12.27 -10.01
N GLU A 199 7.76 11.69 -9.10
CA GLU A 199 6.88 10.54 -9.37
C GLU A 199 5.88 10.87 -10.48
N GLU A 200 5.23 12.03 -10.44
CA GLU A 200 4.31 12.48 -11.49
C GLU A 200 4.99 12.61 -12.86
N THR A 201 6.25 13.05 -12.88
CA THR A 201 7.02 13.19 -14.12
C THR A 201 7.40 11.82 -14.68
N VAL A 202 7.85 10.90 -13.82
CA VAL A 202 8.15 9.52 -14.20
C VAL A 202 6.91 8.79 -14.68
N MET A 203 5.77 8.97 -14.00
CA MET A 203 4.49 8.35 -14.40
C MET A 203 4.03 8.87 -15.77
N ARG A 204 4.19 10.17 -16.06
CA ARG A 204 3.91 10.72 -17.39
C ARG A 204 4.83 10.13 -18.46
N GLN A 205 6.12 9.95 -18.16
CA GLN A 205 7.05 9.30 -19.09
C GLN A 205 6.67 7.84 -19.35
N ILE A 206 6.37 7.07 -18.30
CA ILE A 206 5.93 5.67 -18.45
C ILE A 206 4.66 5.57 -19.28
N GLN A 207 3.69 6.46 -19.07
CA GLN A 207 2.47 6.50 -19.88
C GLN A 207 2.78 6.77 -21.36
N HIS A 208 3.65 7.73 -21.63
CA HIS A 208 4.11 8.02 -22.98
C HIS A 208 4.79 6.80 -23.62
N ASP A 209 5.73 6.16 -22.92
CA ASP A 209 6.45 4.99 -23.43
C ASP A 209 5.50 3.79 -23.67
N LEU A 210 4.46 3.65 -22.83
CA LEU A 210 3.42 2.64 -23.02
C LEU A 210 2.55 2.92 -24.24
N ASP A 211 2.22 4.19 -24.50
CA ASP A 211 1.47 4.59 -25.68
C ASP A 211 2.30 4.38 -26.96
N GLU A 212 3.59 4.73 -26.96
CA GLU A 212 4.51 4.43 -28.07
C GLU A 212 4.63 2.93 -28.32
N LEU A 213 4.79 2.13 -27.26
CA LEU A 213 4.86 0.68 -27.37
C LEU A 213 3.55 0.10 -27.94
N LYS A 214 2.41 0.62 -27.51
CA LYS A 214 1.09 0.22 -28.02
C LYS A 214 0.95 0.54 -29.50
N ASP A 215 1.33 1.73 -29.93
CA ASP A 215 1.28 2.14 -31.34
C ASP A 215 2.20 1.27 -32.20
N GLU A 216 3.40 0.93 -31.71
CA GLU A 216 4.31 0.02 -32.40
C GLU A 216 3.73 -1.40 -32.53
N VAL A 217 3.10 -1.93 -31.48
CA VAL A 217 2.41 -3.22 -31.52
C VAL A 217 1.27 -3.23 -32.55
N TRP A 218 0.46 -2.15 -32.61
CA TRP A 218 -0.59 -2.01 -33.63
C TRP A 218 -0.02 -1.97 -35.05
N ARG A 219 1.06 -1.21 -35.26
CA ARG A 219 1.74 -1.14 -36.55
C ARG A 219 2.27 -2.51 -36.99
N GLN A 220 2.87 -3.27 -36.07
CA GLN A 220 3.33 -4.62 -36.37
C GLN A 220 2.18 -5.58 -36.66
N ALA A 221 1.06 -5.47 -35.93
CA ALA A 221 -0.12 -6.27 -36.18
C ALA A 221 -0.70 -6.03 -37.58
N GLU A 222 -0.77 -4.77 -38.04
CA GLU A 222 -1.26 -4.47 -39.39
C GLU A 222 -0.29 -4.99 -40.46
N VAL A 223 1.03 -4.82 -40.28
CA VAL A 223 2.03 -5.40 -41.20
C VAL A 223 1.92 -6.92 -41.27
N LEU A 224 1.68 -7.59 -40.14
CA LEU A 224 1.49 -9.04 -40.10
C LEU A 224 0.22 -9.45 -40.84
N LYS A 225 -0.87 -8.72 -40.65
CA LYS A 225 -2.15 -8.94 -41.31
C LYS A 225 -2.04 -8.76 -42.83
N GLU A 226 -1.42 -7.69 -43.30
CA GLU A 226 -1.15 -7.47 -44.74
C GLU A 226 -0.34 -8.63 -45.34
N ARG A 227 0.67 -9.13 -44.61
CA ARG A 227 1.46 -10.30 -45.03
C ARG A 227 0.61 -11.57 -45.10
N MET A 228 -0.25 -11.82 -44.12
CA MET A 228 -1.17 -12.96 -44.13
C MET A 228 -2.14 -12.89 -45.31
N GLU A 229 -2.78 -11.74 -45.54
CA GLU A 229 -3.69 -11.55 -46.68
C GLU A 229 -2.97 -11.72 -48.04
N THR A 230 -1.70 -11.34 -48.12
CA THR A 230 -0.88 -11.54 -49.32
C THR A 230 -0.55 -13.03 -49.52
N LEU A 231 -0.20 -13.74 -48.45
CA LEU A 231 0.03 -15.19 -48.47
C LEU A 231 -1.24 -15.96 -48.85
N GLU A 232 -2.39 -15.60 -48.29
CA GLU A 232 -3.69 -16.21 -48.61
C GLU A 232 -4.07 -16.01 -50.09
N ARG A 233 -3.87 -14.81 -50.62
CA ARG A 233 -4.05 -14.53 -52.06
C ARG A 233 -3.12 -15.36 -52.93
N PHE A 234 -1.84 -15.44 -52.56
CA PHE A 234 -0.86 -16.25 -53.29
C PHE A 234 -1.20 -17.74 -53.27
N GLN A 235 -1.59 -18.28 -52.11
CA GLN A 235 -2.01 -19.66 -51.94
C GLN A 235 -3.26 -19.96 -52.77
N SER A 236 -4.26 -19.09 -52.73
CA SER A 236 -5.51 -19.23 -53.51
C SER A 236 -5.21 -19.25 -55.02
N ASN A 237 -4.39 -18.31 -55.50
CA ASN A 237 -3.98 -18.24 -56.90
C ASN A 237 -3.19 -19.49 -57.33
N THR A 238 -2.30 -19.99 -56.48
CA THR A 238 -1.52 -21.20 -56.76
C THR A 238 -2.43 -22.43 -56.83
N THR A 239 -3.37 -22.54 -55.89
CA THR A 239 -4.35 -23.63 -55.85
C THR A 239 -5.25 -23.62 -57.08
N LEU A 240 -5.74 -22.45 -57.50
CA LEU A 240 -6.51 -22.27 -58.74
C LEU A 240 -5.70 -22.70 -59.97
N ARG A 241 -4.43 -22.27 -60.09
CA ARG A 241 -3.57 -22.69 -61.21
C ARG A 241 -3.32 -24.20 -61.24
N ILE A 242 -3.15 -24.82 -60.07
CA ILE A 242 -3.00 -26.28 -59.97
C ILE A 242 -4.30 -26.97 -60.42
N LEU A 243 -5.46 -26.51 -59.93
CA LEU A 243 -6.78 -27.01 -60.35
C LEU A 243 -7.01 -26.86 -61.85
N GLU A 244 -6.71 -25.70 -62.43
CA GLU A 244 -6.79 -25.45 -63.86
C GLU A 244 -5.87 -26.39 -64.65
N SER A 245 -4.62 -26.57 -64.20
CA SER A 245 -3.68 -27.50 -64.83
C SER A 245 -4.18 -28.95 -64.77
N ILE A 246 -4.73 -29.36 -63.62
CA ILE A 246 -5.35 -30.68 -63.45
C ILE A 246 -6.54 -30.83 -64.39
N ASN A 247 -7.42 -29.83 -64.45
CA ASN A 247 -8.61 -29.86 -65.30
C ASN A 247 -8.23 -29.91 -66.78
N GLN A 248 -7.27 -29.10 -67.24
CA GLN A 248 -6.73 -29.16 -68.60
C GLN A 248 -6.14 -30.53 -68.93
N LYS A 249 -5.37 -31.12 -68.00
CA LYS A 249 -4.85 -32.49 -68.17
C LYS A 249 -5.98 -33.50 -68.27
N HIS A 250 -7.01 -33.40 -67.43
CA HIS A 250 -8.20 -34.26 -67.52
C HIS A 250 -8.92 -34.07 -68.86
N SER A 251 -9.20 -32.84 -69.29
CA SER A 251 -9.82 -32.57 -70.60
C SER A 251 -9.00 -33.09 -71.78
N ALA A 252 -7.67 -33.12 -71.68
CA ALA A 252 -6.80 -33.69 -72.73
C ALA A 252 -6.70 -35.23 -72.67
N THR A 253 -6.98 -35.84 -71.51
CA THR A 253 -6.83 -37.28 -71.28
C THR A 253 -8.17 -38.02 -71.41
N LEU A 254 -9.29 -37.40 -71.02
CA LEU A 254 -10.64 -37.94 -71.15
C LEU A 254 -10.98 -38.37 -72.58
N PRO A 255 -10.77 -37.57 -73.65
CA PRO A 255 -11.05 -38.01 -75.01
C PRO A 255 -10.16 -39.18 -75.44
N LYS A 256 -8.92 -39.27 -74.93
CA LYS A 256 -8.04 -40.43 -75.19
C LYS A 256 -8.51 -41.69 -74.46
N ILE A 257 -9.11 -41.53 -73.28
CA ILE A 257 -9.70 -42.64 -72.53
C ILE A 257 -11.02 -43.08 -73.17
N GLU A 258 -11.86 -42.14 -73.63
CA GLU A 258 -13.06 -42.42 -74.41
C GLU A 258 -12.72 -43.08 -75.75
N GLU A 259 -11.71 -42.60 -76.48
CA GLU A 259 -11.23 -43.21 -77.72
C GLU A 259 -10.70 -44.63 -77.47
N VAL A 260 -9.98 -44.88 -76.37
CA VAL A 260 -9.56 -46.25 -75.97
C VAL A 260 -10.74 -47.12 -75.53
N ALA A 261 -11.76 -46.55 -74.89
CA ALA A 261 -12.98 -47.26 -74.50
C ALA A 261 -13.87 -47.59 -75.72
N GLU A 262 -13.99 -46.68 -76.68
CA GLU A 262 -14.65 -46.88 -77.97
C GLU A 262 -13.86 -47.87 -78.84
N SER A 263 -12.52 -47.82 -78.84
CA SER A 263 -11.64 -48.80 -79.48
C SER A 263 -11.78 -50.20 -78.85
N ARG A 264 -12.01 -50.26 -77.54
CA ARG A 264 -12.34 -51.53 -76.83
C ARG A 264 -13.76 -52.00 -77.10
N SER A 265 -14.70 -51.10 -77.35
CA SER A 265 -16.10 -51.43 -77.68
C SER A 265 -16.21 -51.94 -79.11
N THR A 266 -15.53 -51.28 -80.06
CA THR A 266 -15.36 -51.73 -81.46
C THR A 266 -14.54 -53.00 -81.56
N SER A 267 -13.48 -53.18 -80.76
CA SER A 267 -12.79 -54.49 -80.67
C SER A 267 -13.69 -55.60 -80.11
N ARG A 268 -14.63 -55.28 -79.21
CA ARG A 268 -15.58 -56.26 -78.67
C ARG A 268 -16.70 -56.58 -79.66
N GLU A 269 -17.07 -55.62 -80.52
CA GLU A 269 -18.02 -55.80 -81.63
C GLU A 269 -17.37 -56.49 -82.86
N GLU A 270 -16.08 -56.27 -83.13
CA GLU A 270 -15.32 -56.95 -84.20
C GLU A 270 -14.87 -58.37 -83.80
N ILE A 271 -14.66 -58.65 -82.51
CA ILE A 271 -14.54 -60.04 -82.01
C ILE A 271 -15.91 -60.74 -82.00
N SER A 272 -17.04 -60.02 -81.96
CA SER A 272 -18.38 -60.63 -82.02
C SER A 272 -18.83 -61.05 -83.42
N TYR A 273 -18.16 -60.62 -84.50
CA TYR A 273 -18.50 -60.99 -85.89
C TYR A 273 -17.47 -61.88 -86.61
N SER A 274 -16.35 -62.22 -85.95
CA SER A 274 -15.35 -63.19 -86.46
C SER A 274 -15.17 -64.43 -85.58
N TYR A 275 -15.84 -64.51 -84.42
CA TYR A 275 -15.75 -65.63 -83.47
C TYR A 275 -17.05 -66.47 -83.34
N ASN A 276 -17.95 -66.40 -84.32
CA ASN A 276 -19.17 -67.24 -84.37
C ASN A 276 -19.12 -68.39 -85.39
N ASP A 277 -18.05 -68.54 -86.19
CA ASP A 277 -17.93 -69.62 -87.19
C ASP A 277 -16.88 -70.71 -86.85
N HIS A 278 -16.16 -70.59 -85.73
CA HIS A 278 -15.12 -71.56 -85.35
C HIS A 278 -15.27 -72.26 -83.98
N PHE A 279 -16.26 -71.89 -83.15
CA PHE A 279 -16.56 -72.60 -81.89
C PHE A 279 -17.88 -73.39 -81.89
N GLY A 280 -18.72 -73.25 -82.92
CA GLY A 280 -19.91 -74.09 -83.12
C GLY A 280 -19.60 -75.55 -83.45
N ARG A 281 -18.47 -75.85 -84.12
CA ARG A 281 -18.07 -77.23 -84.46
C ARG A 281 -17.36 -78.01 -83.35
N ARG A 282 -16.91 -77.35 -82.27
CA ARG A 282 -16.19 -78.02 -81.15
C ARG A 282 -17.04 -78.28 -79.91
N TYR A 283 -18.30 -77.81 -79.90
CA TYR A 283 -19.24 -78.05 -78.81
C TYR A 283 -20.29 -79.13 -79.09
N GLU A 284 -20.45 -79.60 -80.33
CA GLU A 284 -21.28 -80.78 -80.64
C GLU A 284 -20.50 -82.09 -80.78
N GLU A 285 -19.19 -82.05 -81.06
CA GLU A 285 -18.29 -83.22 -80.94
C GLU A 285 -18.19 -83.71 -79.47
N LYS A 286 -18.48 -82.83 -78.49
CA LYS A 286 -18.65 -83.18 -77.06
C LYS A 286 -20.11 -83.49 -76.65
N ARG A 287 -21.07 -83.32 -77.57
CA ARG A 287 -22.47 -83.75 -77.41
C ARG A 287 -22.66 -85.19 -77.93
N GLU A 288 -21.88 -85.60 -78.94
CA GLU A 288 -21.81 -86.99 -79.40
C GLU A 288 -21.17 -87.95 -78.36
N GLU A 289 -20.23 -87.47 -77.53
CA GLU A 289 -19.74 -88.22 -76.35
C GLU A 289 -20.77 -88.37 -75.21
N ARG A 290 -21.80 -87.50 -75.16
CA ARG A 290 -22.94 -87.64 -74.22
C ARG A 290 -24.05 -88.56 -74.71
N ALA A 291 -24.11 -88.88 -76.01
CA ALA A 291 -25.12 -89.81 -76.53
C ALA A 291 -24.68 -91.28 -76.51
N GLN A 292 -23.40 -91.57 -76.83
CA GLN A 292 -22.87 -92.95 -76.78
C GLN A 292 -22.74 -93.52 -75.36
N ARG A 293 -22.54 -92.67 -74.34
CA ARG A 293 -22.59 -93.10 -72.92
C ARG A 293 -24.02 -93.37 -72.42
N ASN A 294 -25.05 -92.76 -72.99
CA ASN A 294 -26.45 -93.01 -72.63
C ASN A 294 -27.08 -94.22 -73.36
N GLN A 295 -26.47 -94.72 -74.45
CA GLN A 295 -26.83 -96.01 -75.06
C GLN A 295 -26.33 -97.23 -74.26
N SER A 296 -25.32 -97.06 -73.38
CA SER A 296 -24.75 -98.16 -72.58
C SER A 296 -25.37 -98.33 -71.18
N SER A 297 -26.15 -97.34 -70.70
CA SER A 297 -26.80 -97.38 -69.36
C SER A 297 -28.30 -97.70 -69.41
N MET A 298 -29.02 -97.43 -70.51
CA MET A 298 -30.43 -97.81 -70.68
C MET A 298 -30.63 -99.26 -71.15
N SER A 299 -29.64 -99.87 -71.81
CA SER A 299 -29.65 -101.29 -72.20
C SER A 299 -29.46 -102.26 -71.02
N LYS A 300 -29.23 -101.74 -69.81
CA LYS A 300 -29.06 -102.53 -68.57
C LYS A 300 -30.19 -102.41 -67.56
N HIS A 301 -31.13 -101.46 -67.71
CA HIS A 301 -32.12 -101.17 -66.66
C HIS A 301 -33.59 -101.51 -66.98
N GLN A 302 -33.96 -101.94 -68.19
CA GLN A 302 -35.32 -102.44 -68.47
C GLN A 302 -35.36 -103.80 -69.19
N LEU A 303 -34.20 -104.47 -69.24
CA LEU A 303 -34.09 -105.92 -69.40
C LEU A 303 -34.49 -106.68 -68.10
N GLU A 304 -35.03 -105.96 -67.10
CA GLU A 304 -35.42 -106.48 -65.78
C GLU A 304 -36.93 -106.36 -65.45
N GLU A 305 -37.78 -105.76 -66.29
CA GLU A 305 -39.18 -105.46 -65.88
C GLU A 305 -40.31 -106.11 -66.71
N LEU A 306 -40.02 -106.98 -67.70
CA LEU A 306 -41.06 -107.81 -68.35
C LEU A 306 -40.65 -109.28 -68.53
N LEU A 307 -40.02 -109.82 -67.48
CA LEU A 307 -39.84 -111.25 -67.20
C LEU A 307 -40.81 -111.76 -66.10
N HIS A 308 -41.82 -110.96 -65.73
CA HIS A 308 -42.95 -111.26 -64.84
C HIS A 308 -44.14 -110.39 -65.32
N GLU A 309 -45.33 -110.83 -65.75
CA GLU A 309 -46.07 -112.11 -65.80
C GLU A 309 -46.95 -112.13 -67.06
#